data_AF-A0AAD5JCF2-F1
#
_entry.id   AF-A0AAD5JCF2-F1
#
_cell.length_a   1.000
_cell.length_b   1.000
_cell.length_c   1.000
_cell.angle_alpha   90.00
_cell.angle_beta   90.00
_cell.angle_gamma   90.00
#
_symmetry.space_group_name_H-M   'P 1'
#
loop_
_entity.id
_entity.type
_entity.pdbx_description
1 polymer ?
#
loop_
_entity_poly.entity_id
_entity_poly.type
_entity_poly.pdbx_seq_one_letter_code
_entity_poly.pdbx_strand_id
1 'polypeptide(L)'
;MADQTIQDIKAIVGRMIDMSVSQQIMTYAGEQLEDCKTLDSYNIIDKSMLELLPPDDHIQIFVKKTITLDVQLTSTIKDVKHKLFDKSRIPFHLQSVVFAGKRLEENRVLASYNVQQHSTLHMVFSPSSKIIRWELSNFGSDLSLSTTISELKDIAKLKWKNPVKEIVLNRAALQDQYSLRDYRLGRESELDFVF
;
A
#
# COMPACT_ATOMS: atom_id res chain seq x y z
N MET A 1 2.44 44.89 -17.00
CA MET A 1 2.95 43.61 -16.48
C MET A 1 1.77 42.66 -16.48
N ALA A 2 1.44 41.99 -17.59
CA ALA A 2 0.17 41.25 -17.70
C ALA A 2 0.21 40.05 -18.68
N ASP A 3 1.39 39.51 -19.01
CA ASP A 3 1.51 38.34 -19.90
C ASP A 3 2.07 37.10 -19.19
N GLN A 4 2.00 37.05 -17.85
CA GLN A 4 2.41 35.83 -17.15
C GLN A 4 1.42 34.71 -17.45
N THR A 5 1.96 33.61 -17.95
CA THR A 5 1.19 32.39 -18.20
C THR A 5 0.96 31.63 -16.90
N ILE A 6 -0.04 30.75 -16.89
CA ILE A 6 -0.26 29.84 -15.77
C ILE A 6 0.97 28.95 -15.53
N GLN A 7 1.70 28.57 -16.59
CA GLN A 7 2.95 27.82 -16.47
C GLN A 7 4.02 28.58 -15.67
N ASP A 8 4.16 29.90 -15.87
CA ASP A 8 5.11 30.74 -15.13
C ASP A 8 4.75 30.81 -13.64
N ILE A 9 3.45 30.95 -13.34
CA ILE A 9 2.91 30.96 -11.98
C ILE A 9 3.21 29.62 -11.28
N LYS A 10 2.93 28.49 -11.95
CA LYS A 10 3.24 27.16 -11.43
C LYS A 10 4.74 26.95 -11.22
N ALA A 11 5.60 27.52 -12.06
CA ALA A 11 7.05 27.44 -11.88
C ALA A 11 7.52 28.19 -10.62
N ILE A 12 6.91 29.34 -10.32
CA ILE A 12 7.22 30.11 -9.10
C ILE A 12 6.74 29.35 -7.86
N VAL A 13 5.48 28.91 -7.87
CA VAL A 13 4.87 28.14 -6.78
C VAL A 13 5.67 26.85 -6.54
N GLY A 14 6.05 26.15 -7.61
CA GLY A 14 6.84 24.92 -7.55
C GLY A 14 8.19 25.08 -6.85
N ARG A 15 8.85 26.24 -7.01
CA ARG A 15 10.09 26.55 -6.29
C ARG A 15 9.88 26.83 -4.80
N MET A 16 8.68 27.29 -4.41
CA MET A 16 8.34 27.56 -3.02
C MET A 16 7.97 26.29 -2.25
N ILE A 17 7.34 25.31 -2.94
CA ILE A 17 6.80 24.09 -2.32
C ILE A 17 7.55 22.80 -2.71
N ASP A 18 8.69 22.92 -3.41
CA ASP A 18 9.50 21.81 -3.94
C ASP A 18 8.68 20.81 -4.78
N MET A 19 7.86 21.33 -5.70
CA MET A 19 7.01 20.54 -6.60
C MET A 19 7.23 20.90 -8.07
N SER A 20 7.22 19.89 -8.95
CA SER A 20 7.31 20.13 -10.39
C SER A 20 6.01 20.70 -10.97
N VAL A 21 6.10 21.46 -12.06
CA VAL A 21 4.97 22.15 -12.70
C VAL A 21 3.88 21.18 -13.15
N SER A 22 4.26 20.01 -13.67
CA SER A 22 3.34 18.96 -14.14
C SER A 22 2.55 18.30 -13.01
N GLN A 23 2.98 18.47 -11.76
CA GLN A 23 2.29 17.97 -10.56
C GLN A 23 1.35 19.01 -9.95
N GLN A 24 1.23 20.21 -10.52
CA GLN A 24 0.39 21.26 -9.95
C GLN A 24 -0.94 21.38 -10.70
N ILE A 25 -2.04 21.18 -9.98
CA ILE A 25 -3.39 21.46 -10.47
C ILE A 25 -3.84 22.76 -9.82
N MET A 26 -3.84 23.85 -10.58
CA MET A 26 -4.39 25.13 -10.12
C MET A 26 -5.80 25.31 -10.65
N THR A 27 -6.68 25.81 -9.79
CA THR A 27 -8.07 26.09 -10.10
C THR A 27 -8.44 27.51 -9.64
N TYR A 28 -9.39 28.14 -10.32
CA TYR A 28 -9.95 29.45 -10.00
C TYR A 28 -11.45 29.45 -10.30
N ALA A 29 -12.27 29.89 -9.33
CA ALA A 29 -13.73 29.87 -9.44
C ALA A 29 -14.33 28.50 -9.85
N GLY A 30 -13.66 27.41 -9.47
CA GLY A 30 -14.05 26.03 -9.82
C GLY A 30 -13.59 25.55 -11.20
N GLU A 31 -12.89 26.38 -11.99
CA GLU A 31 -12.31 25.99 -13.28
C GLU A 31 -10.82 25.69 -13.16
N GLN A 32 -10.36 24.64 -13.84
CA GLN A 32 -8.94 24.29 -13.90
C GLN A 32 -8.19 25.22 -14.86
N LEU A 33 -7.06 25.73 -14.39
CA LEU A 33 -6.21 26.65 -15.13
C LEU A 33 -5.26 25.88 -16.07
N GLU A 34 -5.41 26.14 -17.37
CA GLU A 34 -4.55 25.65 -18.45
C GLU A 34 -3.21 26.39 -18.54
N ASP A 35 -2.10 25.65 -18.65
CA ASP A 35 -0.72 26.17 -18.65
C ASP A 35 -0.43 27.22 -19.72
N CYS A 36 -1.06 27.10 -20.90
CA CYS A 36 -0.85 27.98 -22.05
C CYS A 36 -1.63 29.30 -21.99
N LYS A 37 -2.53 29.45 -21.01
CA LYS A 37 -3.37 30.65 -20.86
C LYS A 37 -2.74 31.64 -19.88
N THR A 38 -3.17 32.89 -19.94
CA THR A 38 -2.71 33.97 -19.03
C THR A 38 -3.71 34.18 -17.90
N LEU A 39 -3.27 34.80 -16.80
CA LEU A 39 -4.17 35.20 -15.70
C LEU A 39 -5.33 36.08 -16.19
N ASP A 40 -5.03 37.01 -17.10
CA ASP A 40 -6.00 37.92 -17.70
C ASP A 40 -7.12 37.18 -18.45
N SER A 41 -6.81 36.06 -19.11
CA SER A 41 -7.81 35.27 -19.84
C SER A 41 -8.88 34.64 -18.93
N TYR A 42 -8.58 34.49 -17.64
CA TYR A 42 -9.50 34.01 -16.61
C TYR A 42 -10.07 35.15 -15.75
N ASN A 43 -9.82 36.41 -16.10
CA ASN A 43 -10.17 37.60 -15.31
C ASN A 43 -9.61 37.54 -13.87
N ILE A 44 -8.43 36.94 -13.69
CA ILE A 44 -7.76 36.87 -12.40
C ILE A 44 -7.06 38.21 -12.18
N ILE A 45 -7.48 38.95 -11.14
CA ILE A 45 -6.94 40.26 -10.77
C ILE A 45 -6.05 40.17 -9.53
N ASP A 46 -5.35 41.26 -9.20
CA ASP A 46 -4.59 41.38 -7.96
C ASP A 46 -5.44 40.98 -6.74
N LYS A 47 -4.86 40.18 -5.85
CA LYS A 47 -5.51 39.58 -4.65
C LYS A 47 -6.57 38.51 -4.91
N SER A 48 -6.76 38.06 -6.15
CA SER A 48 -7.55 36.87 -6.42
C SER A 48 -6.89 35.65 -5.75
N MET A 49 -7.70 34.78 -5.14
CA MET A 49 -7.20 33.55 -4.53
C MET A 49 -7.27 32.39 -5.53
N LEU A 50 -6.12 31.78 -5.79
CA LEU A 50 -6.00 30.56 -6.58
C LEU A 50 -6.01 29.35 -5.66
N GLU A 51 -6.76 28.33 -6.04
CA GLU A 51 -6.82 27.06 -5.33
C GLU A 51 -5.83 26.09 -5.99
N LEU A 52 -4.72 25.82 -5.31
CA LEU A 52 -3.84 24.72 -5.68
C LEU A 52 -4.43 23.43 -5.12
N LEU A 53 -5.02 22.62 -5.99
CA LEU A 53 -5.36 21.26 -5.64
C LEU A 53 -4.07 20.46 -5.53
N PRO A 54 -3.91 19.63 -4.48
CA PRO A 54 -2.84 18.65 -4.49
C PRO A 54 -2.98 17.83 -5.79
N PRO A 55 -1.87 17.49 -6.48
CA PRO A 55 -1.94 16.48 -7.53
C PRO A 55 -2.69 15.27 -6.97
N ASP A 56 -3.34 14.51 -7.83
CA ASP A 56 -3.63 13.12 -7.50
C ASP A 56 -2.29 12.48 -7.11
N ASP A 57 -1.98 12.46 -5.82
CA ASP A 57 -0.70 12.04 -5.26
C ASP A 57 -0.43 10.55 -5.55
N HIS A 58 -1.45 9.87 -6.07
CA HIS A 58 -1.43 8.49 -6.49
C HIS A 58 -0.59 8.31 -7.75
N ILE A 59 0.61 7.76 -7.53
CA ILE A 59 1.45 7.19 -8.56
C ILE A 59 1.15 5.69 -8.69
N GLN A 60 1.23 5.21 -9.93
CA GLN A 60 1.19 3.79 -10.19
C GLN A 60 2.61 3.20 -10.17
N ILE A 61 2.82 2.13 -9.42
CA ILE A 61 4.09 1.39 -9.37
C ILE A 61 3.90 -0.09 -9.74
N PHE A 62 4.96 -0.72 -10.22
CA PHE A 62 4.95 -2.14 -10.57
C PHE A 62 5.76 -2.95 -9.58
N VAL A 63 5.21 -4.07 -9.11
CA VAL A 63 5.91 -5.05 -8.28
C VAL A 63 6.09 -6.35 -9.05
N LYS A 64 7.33 -6.84 -9.16
CA LYS A 64 7.69 -8.04 -9.96
C LYS A 64 7.23 -7.99 -11.43
N LYS A 65 6.99 -6.79 -11.99
CA LYS A 65 6.41 -6.54 -13.32
C LYS A 65 4.98 -7.08 -13.55
N THR A 66 4.39 -7.80 -12.61
CA THR A 66 3.05 -8.42 -12.77
C THR A 66 1.98 -7.82 -11.88
N ILE A 67 2.36 -7.16 -10.78
CA ILE A 67 1.43 -6.56 -9.84
C ILE A 67 1.50 -5.04 -9.97
N THR A 68 0.38 -4.42 -10.26
CA THR A 68 0.25 -2.96 -10.34
C THR A 68 -0.39 -2.43 -9.06
N LEU A 69 0.22 -1.42 -8.44
CA LEU A 69 -0.27 -0.78 -7.21
C LEU A 69 -0.40 0.74 -7.40
N ASP A 70 -1.54 1.29 -7.00
CA ASP A 70 -1.73 2.74 -6.85
C ASP A 70 -1.43 3.17 -5.41
N VAL A 71 -0.43 4.03 -5.26
CA VAL A 71 0.18 4.44 -3.98
C VAL A 71 0.53 5.91 -4.02
N GLN A 72 0.57 6.58 -2.87
CA GLN A 72 1.01 7.98 -2.83
C GLN A 72 2.53 8.08 -2.70
N LEU A 73 3.13 9.16 -3.17
CA LEU A 73 4.55 9.46 -2.91
C LEU A 73 4.86 9.55 -1.40
N THR A 74 3.88 10.02 -0.63
CA THR A 74 3.86 10.09 0.83
C THR A 74 3.53 8.75 1.50
N SER A 75 3.08 7.74 0.76
CA SER A 75 2.82 6.42 1.32
C SER A 75 4.10 5.78 1.83
N THR A 76 3.99 5.13 2.99
CA THR A 76 5.09 4.39 3.58
C THR A 76 5.26 3.04 2.89
N ILE A 77 6.45 2.45 3.03
CA ILE A 77 6.67 1.06 2.59
C ILE A 77 5.71 0.10 3.32
N LYS A 78 5.31 0.42 4.55
CA LYS A 78 4.29 -0.32 5.25
C LYS A 78 2.96 -0.33 4.49
N ASP A 79 2.50 0.83 4.02
CA ASP A 79 1.26 0.94 3.23
C ASP A 79 1.35 0.19 1.89
N VAL A 80 2.51 0.24 1.24
CA VAL A 80 2.79 -0.51 0.00
C VAL A 80 2.67 -2.01 0.24
N LYS A 81 3.28 -2.54 1.31
CA LYS A 81 3.19 -3.96 1.69
C LYS A 81 1.76 -4.38 2.03
N HIS A 82 0.95 -3.50 2.62
CA HIS A 82 -0.48 -3.75 2.85
C HIS A 82 -1.24 -3.89 1.52
N LYS A 83 -1.09 -2.96 0.59
CA LYS A 83 -1.70 -3.06 -0.75
C LYS A 83 -1.21 -4.29 -1.52
N LEU A 84 0.06 -4.64 -1.33
CA LEU A 84 0.67 -5.82 -1.92
C LEU A 84 0.17 -7.13 -1.30
N PHE A 85 -0.17 -7.15 0.00
CA PHE A 85 -0.85 -8.28 0.64
C PHE A 85 -2.21 -8.54 -0.04
N ASP A 86 -2.96 -7.48 -0.36
CA ASP A 86 -4.28 -7.63 -0.97
C ASP A 86 -4.23 -8.32 -2.34
N LYS A 87 -3.16 -8.06 -3.09
CA LYS A 87 -2.94 -8.62 -4.42
C LYS A 87 -2.25 -9.98 -4.39
N SER A 88 -1.25 -10.16 -3.52
CA SER A 88 -0.39 -11.35 -3.48
C SER A 88 -0.79 -12.39 -2.43
N ARG A 89 -1.59 -12.00 -1.42
CA ARG A 89 -1.93 -12.78 -0.22
C ARG A 89 -0.71 -13.23 0.61
N ILE A 90 0.45 -12.61 0.41
CA ILE A 90 1.69 -12.92 1.14
C ILE A 90 1.73 -12.06 2.42
N PRO A 91 1.92 -12.63 3.62
CA PRO A 91 2.03 -11.87 4.87
C PRO A 91 3.07 -10.76 4.84
N PHE A 92 2.75 -9.62 5.46
CA PHE A 92 3.57 -8.41 5.50
C PHE A 92 5.04 -8.63 5.91
N HIS A 93 5.26 -9.47 6.93
CA HIS A 93 6.58 -9.75 7.49
C HIS A 93 7.45 -10.62 6.55
N LEU A 94 6.83 -11.38 5.63
CA LEU A 94 7.52 -12.14 4.59
C LEU A 94 7.85 -11.31 3.34
N GLN A 95 7.19 -10.15 3.18
CA GLN A 95 7.44 -9.28 2.06
C GLN A 95 8.68 -8.41 2.34
N SER A 96 9.74 -8.61 1.57
CA SER A 96 10.87 -7.68 1.49
C SER A 96 10.80 -6.90 0.18
N VAL A 97 10.44 -5.62 0.26
CA VAL A 97 10.40 -4.74 -0.92
C VAL A 97 11.81 -4.21 -1.18
N VAL A 98 12.25 -4.32 -2.44
CA VAL A 98 13.59 -3.93 -2.92
C VAL A 98 13.42 -2.99 -4.10
N PHE A 99 14.15 -1.88 -4.09
CA PHE A 99 14.22 -0.93 -5.19
C PHE A 99 15.67 -0.51 -5.41
N ALA A 100 16.10 -0.43 -6.67
CA ALA A 100 17.48 -0.12 -7.05
C ALA A 100 18.55 -0.93 -6.27
N GLY A 101 18.27 -2.21 -5.98
CA GLY A 101 19.16 -3.08 -5.21
C GLY A 101 19.16 -2.88 -3.69
N LYS A 102 18.38 -1.91 -3.16
CA LYS A 102 18.26 -1.62 -1.73
C LYS A 102 16.94 -2.14 -1.15
N ARG A 103 17.01 -2.83 0.00
CA ARG A 103 15.82 -3.18 0.79
C ARG A 103 15.22 -1.92 1.42
N LEU A 104 13.93 -1.73 1.26
CA LEU A 104 13.22 -0.55 1.74
C LEU A 104 12.76 -0.75 3.18
N GLU A 105 12.88 0.31 3.99
CA GLU A 105 12.51 0.34 5.40
C GLU A 105 11.02 0.66 5.57
N GLU A 106 10.34 -0.04 6.48
CA GLU A 106 8.88 0.03 6.62
C GLU A 106 8.34 1.42 6.97
N ASN A 107 9.11 2.18 7.75
CA ASN A 107 8.73 3.50 8.26
C ASN A 107 9.14 4.66 7.33
N ARG A 108 9.72 4.37 6.16
CA ARG A 108 10.10 5.40 5.18
C ARG A 108 9.06 5.52 4.08
N VAL A 109 8.95 6.73 3.52
CA VAL A 109 8.05 7.04 2.40
C VAL A 109 8.69 6.72 1.05
N LEU A 110 7.87 6.43 0.04
CA LEU A 110 8.33 6.12 -1.32
C LEU A 110 9.16 7.25 -1.94
N ALA A 111 8.75 8.51 -1.72
CA ALA A 111 9.47 9.69 -2.21
C ALA A 111 10.93 9.73 -1.73
N SER A 112 11.21 9.26 -0.51
CA SER A 112 12.56 9.27 0.08
C SER A 112 13.55 8.33 -0.63
N TYR A 113 13.02 7.37 -1.40
CA TYR A 113 13.80 6.45 -2.22
C TYR A 113 13.80 6.83 -3.70
N ASN A 114 13.29 8.03 -4.03
CA ASN A 114 13.17 8.54 -5.38
C ASN A 114 12.34 7.61 -6.29
N VAL A 115 11.34 6.95 -5.71
CA VAL A 115 10.38 6.11 -6.46
C VAL A 115 9.43 7.03 -7.21
N GLN A 116 9.36 6.88 -8.52
CA GLN A 116 8.52 7.66 -9.43
C GLN A 116 7.37 6.83 -9.99
N GLN A 117 6.45 7.49 -10.69
CA GLN A 117 5.43 6.81 -11.47
C GLN A 117 6.06 5.80 -12.45
N HIS A 118 5.43 4.64 -12.58
CA HIS A 118 5.88 3.50 -13.39
C HIS A 118 7.21 2.88 -12.92
N SER A 119 7.70 3.22 -11.72
CA SER A 119 8.86 2.54 -11.15
C SER A 119 8.57 1.07 -10.90
N THR A 120 9.57 0.22 -11.18
CA THR A 120 9.49 -1.21 -10.88
C THR A 120 10.23 -1.53 -9.59
N LEU A 121 9.47 -2.00 -8.60
CA LEU A 121 9.98 -2.54 -7.36
C LEU A 121 10.04 -4.07 -7.46
N HIS A 122 11.02 -4.66 -6.79
CA HIS A 122 11.16 -6.09 -6.66
C HIS A 122 10.67 -6.50 -5.29
N MET A 123 9.73 -7.44 -5.22
CA MET A 123 9.42 -8.12 -3.97
C MET A 123 10.30 -9.36 -3.87
N VAL A 124 11.09 -9.44 -2.81
CA VAL A 124 11.73 -10.67 -2.38
C VAL A 124 10.88 -11.25 -1.27
N PHE A 125 10.48 -12.50 -1.43
CA PHE A 125 9.90 -13.31 -0.37
C PHE A 125 10.57 -14.67 -0.47
N SER A 126 10.72 -15.38 0.63
CA SER A 126 11.28 -16.73 0.60
C SER A 126 10.32 -17.63 -0.18
N PRO A 127 10.68 -18.11 -1.40
CA PRO A 127 9.79 -18.91 -2.25
C PRO A 127 9.43 -20.27 -1.61
N SER A 128 10.13 -20.63 -0.54
CA SER A 128 9.85 -21.79 0.31
C SER A 128 8.64 -21.63 1.22
N SER A 129 8.03 -20.44 1.32
CA SER A 129 6.85 -20.23 2.16
C SER A 129 5.61 -20.73 1.44
N LYS A 130 5.13 -21.93 1.79
CA LYS A 130 3.87 -22.48 1.28
C LYS A 130 2.73 -21.79 2.03
N ILE A 131 1.68 -21.38 1.32
CA ILE A 131 0.45 -20.88 1.95
C ILE A 131 -0.67 -21.86 1.62
N ILE A 132 -1.36 -22.35 2.64
CA ILE A 132 -2.53 -23.22 2.49
C ILE A 132 -3.72 -22.50 3.08
N ARG A 133 -4.71 -22.19 2.25
CA ARG A 133 -6.02 -21.78 2.74
C ARG A 133 -6.77 -23.01 3.21
N TRP A 134 -7.33 -22.94 4.41
CA TRP A 134 -8.02 -24.08 5.00
C TRP A 134 -9.19 -23.63 5.86
N GLU A 135 -10.32 -24.31 5.70
CA GLU A 135 -11.51 -24.11 6.54
C GLU A 135 -11.38 -24.90 7.85
N LEU A 136 -11.75 -24.28 8.97
CA LEU A 136 -11.60 -24.89 10.29
C LEU A 136 -12.40 -26.19 10.46
N SER A 137 -13.55 -26.32 9.80
CA SER A 137 -14.39 -27.54 9.81
C SER A 137 -13.62 -28.79 9.40
N ASN A 138 -12.61 -28.64 8.52
CA ASN A 138 -11.79 -29.72 8.02
C ASN A 138 -10.75 -30.23 9.03
N PHE A 139 -10.54 -29.56 10.17
CA PHE A 139 -9.71 -30.09 11.26
C PHE A 139 -10.44 -31.13 12.12
N GLY A 140 -11.77 -31.24 12.01
CA GLY A 140 -12.58 -32.20 12.75
C GLY A 140 -13.14 -31.63 14.06
N SER A 141 -13.66 -32.51 14.90
CA SER A 141 -14.31 -32.16 16.17
C SER A 141 -13.37 -31.65 17.27
N ASP A 142 -12.06 -31.79 17.08
CA ASP A 142 -11.04 -31.51 18.10
C ASP A 142 -10.83 -30.00 18.34
N LEU A 143 -11.37 -29.15 17.47
CA LEU A 143 -11.34 -27.70 17.67
C LEU A 143 -12.44 -27.24 18.61
N SER A 144 -12.03 -26.73 19.77
CA SER A 144 -12.87 -26.00 20.71
C SER A 144 -12.71 -24.50 20.49
N LEU A 145 -13.72 -23.70 20.83
CA LEU A 145 -13.58 -22.24 20.82
C LEU A 145 -12.51 -21.74 21.82
N SER A 146 -12.15 -22.56 22.82
CA SER A 146 -11.05 -22.28 23.74
C SER A 146 -9.66 -22.56 23.15
N THR A 147 -9.57 -23.24 21.99
CA THR A 147 -8.30 -23.58 21.37
C THR A 147 -7.54 -22.31 21.02
N THR A 148 -6.28 -22.24 21.44
CA THR A 148 -5.38 -21.11 21.16
C THR A 148 -4.82 -21.19 19.75
N ILE A 149 -4.35 -20.07 19.21
CA ILE A 149 -3.67 -20.05 17.92
C ILE A 149 -2.38 -20.87 17.97
N SER A 150 -1.67 -20.90 19.10
CA SER A 150 -0.53 -21.81 19.31
C SER A 150 -0.93 -23.28 19.16
N GLU A 151 -1.99 -23.71 19.84
CA GLU A 151 -2.51 -25.08 19.73
C GLU A 151 -2.97 -25.40 18.31
N LEU A 152 -3.64 -24.45 17.63
CA LEU A 152 -4.05 -24.61 16.24
C LEU A 152 -2.84 -24.81 15.31
N LYS A 153 -1.73 -24.07 15.53
CA LYS A 153 -0.47 -24.29 14.80
C LYS A 153 0.09 -25.69 15.04
N ASP A 154 0.01 -26.20 16.25
CA ASP A 154 0.47 -27.57 16.57
C ASP A 154 -0.41 -28.63 15.89
N ILE A 155 -1.73 -28.48 15.93
CA ILE A 155 -2.67 -29.37 15.24
C ILE A 155 -2.39 -29.38 13.73
N ALA A 156 -2.23 -28.20 13.15
CA ALA A 156 -1.86 -28.02 11.75
C ALA A 156 -0.50 -28.64 11.41
N LYS A 157 0.50 -28.46 12.27
CA LYS A 157 1.82 -29.05 12.13
C LYS A 157 1.76 -30.58 12.12
N LEU A 158 0.95 -31.20 12.98
CA LEU A 158 0.73 -32.65 12.94
C LEU A 158 0.03 -33.07 11.65
N LYS A 159 -1.00 -32.34 11.22
CA LYS A 159 -1.81 -32.67 10.04
C LYS A 159 -1.01 -32.61 8.74
N TRP A 160 -0.18 -31.58 8.56
CA TRP A 160 0.60 -31.38 7.34
C TRP A 160 2.05 -31.83 7.45
N LYS A 161 2.47 -32.35 8.61
CA LYS A 161 3.87 -32.73 8.91
C LYS A 161 4.87 -31.62 8.58
N ASN A 162 4.45 -30.37 8.73
CA ASN A 162 5.24 -29.20 8.39
C ASN A 162 4.91 -28.08 9.40
N PRO A 163 5.89 -27.47 10.08
CA PRO A 163 5.64 -26.40 11.03
C PRO A 163 4.94 -25.21 10.38
N VAL A 164 3.81 -24.81 10.95
CA VAL A 164 3.15 -23.55 10.60
C VAL A 164 3.89 -22.42 11.30
N LYS A 165 4.38 -21.46 10.53
CA LYS A 165 4.98 -20.22 11.05
C LYS A 165 3.91 -19.27 11.52
N GLU A 166 2.91 -19.03 10.68
CA GLU A 166 1.83 -18.07 10.96
C GLU A 166 0.48 -18.53 10.45
N ILE A 167 -0.57 -18.03 11.10
CA ILE A 167 -1.96 -18.19 10.69
C ILE A 167 -2.53 -16.79 10.48
N VAL A 168 -3.11 -16.55 9.32
CA VAL A 168 -3.62 -15.23 8.91
C VAL A 168 -5.11 -15.30 8.67
N LEU A 169 -5.84 -14.31 9.20
CA LEU A 169 -7.27 -14.08 8.96
C LEU A 169 -7.45 -12.64 8.51
N ASN A 170 -8.21 -12.40 7.44
CA ASN A 170 -8.60 -11.05 7.01
C ASN A 170 -7.44 -10.03 6.98
N ARG A 171 -6.27 -10.45 6.47
CA ARG A 171 -5.05 -9.62 6.34
C ARG A 171 -4.28 -9.37 7.64
N ALA A 172 -4.66 -10.02 8.74
CA ALA A 172 -3.98 -9.91 10.04
C ALA A 172 -3.42 -11.28 10.48
N ALA A 173 -2.16 -11.27 10.91
CA ALA A 173 -1.55 -12.43 11.57
C ALA A 173 -2.16 -12.59 12.97
N LEU A 174 -2.65 -13.79 13.24
CA LEU A 174 -3.23 -14.13 14.53
C LEU A 174 -2.13 -14.33 15.57
N GLN A 175 -2.36 -13.87 16.80
CA GLN A 175 -1.39 -13.99 17.89
C GLN A 175 -1.60 -15.29 18.65
N ASP A 176 -0.50 -15.95 18.98
CA ASP A 176 -0.47 -17.31 19.55
C ASP A 176 -1.21 -17.45 20.88
N GLN A 177 -1.26 -16.37 21.65
CA GLN A 177 -1.88 -16.31 22.98
C GLN A 177 -3.42 -16.20 22.97
N TYR A 178 -4.03 -15.82 21.86
CA TYR A 178 -5.48 -15.67 21.76
C TYR A 178 -6.14 -16.96 21.28
N SER A 179 -7.40 -17.13 21.65
CA SER A 179 -8.23 -18.28 21.29
C SER A 179 -9.07 -18.04 20.04
N LEU A 180 -9.61 -19.12 19.48
CA LEU A 180 -10.60 -19.05 18.40
C LEU A 180 -11.81 -18.18 18.83
N ARG A 181 -12.21 -18.24 20.11
CA ARG A 181 -13.29 -17.40 20.66
C ARG A 181 -12.95 -15.92 20.60
N ASP A 182 -11.72 -15.54 20.92
CA ASP A 182 -11.28 -14.13 20.94
C ASP A 182 -11.36 -13.51 19.54
N TYR A 183 -11.03 -14.31 18.52
CA TYR A 183 -11.14 -13.93 17.12
C TYR A 183 -12.51 -14.21 16.50
N ARG A 184 -13.48 -14.73 17.28
CA ARG A 184 -14.82 -15.13 16.81
C ARG A 184 -14.77 -16.10 15.61
N LEU A 185 -13.78 -16.97 15.61
CA LEU A 185 -13.57 -17.98 14.58
C LEU A 185 -14.54 -19.14 14.79
N GLY A 186 -15.35 -19.42 13.76
CA GLY A 186 -16.27 -20.54 13.69
C GLY A 186 -15.74 -21.67 12.83
N ARG A 187 -16.50 -22.76 12.71
CA ARG A 187 -16.10 -23.90 11.86
C ARG A 187 -16.00 -23.54 10.38
N GLU A 188 -16.83 -22.62 9.90
CA GLU A 188 -16.81 -22.14 8.51
C GLU A 188 -15.74 -21.06 8.25
N SER A 189 -14.93 -20.71 9.26
CA SER A 189 -13.88 -19.72 9.08
C SER A 189 -12.72 -20.30 8.26
N GLU A 190 -12.38 -19.60 7.19
CA GLU A 190 -11.18 -19.87 6.39
C GLU A 190 -9.97 -19.13 6.94
N LEU A 191 -8.85 -19.83 7.06
CA LEU A 191 -7.58 -19.29 7.53
C LEU A 191 -6.48 -19.59 6.52
N ASP A 192 -5.55 -18.65 6.37
CA ASP A 192 -4.35 -18.84 5.55
C ASP A 192 -3.20 -19.30 6.45
N PHE A 193 -2.76 -20.55 6.29
CA PHE A 193 -1.65 -21.17 7.02
C PHE A 193 -0.35 -21.02 6.25
N VAL A 194 0.66 -20.43 6.88
CA VAL A 194 1.94 -20.07 6.28
C VAL A 194 3.05 -20.96 6.84
N PHE A 195 3.78 -21.67 5.98
CA PHE A 195 4.83 -22.63 6.35
C PHE A 195 6.25 -22.13 6.10
#